data_AF-H2XTF8-F1
#
_entry.id   AF-H2XTF8-F1
#
_cell.length_a   1.000
_cell.length_b   1.000
_cell.length_c   1.000
_cell.angle_alpha   90.00
_cell.angle_beta   90.00
_cell.angle_gamma   90.00
#
_symmetry.space_group_name_H-M   'P 1'
#
loop_
_entity.id
_entity.type
_entity.pdbx_description
1 polymer ?
#
loop_
_entity_poly.entity_id
_entity_poly.type
_entity_poly.pdbx_seq_one_letter_code
_entity_poly.pdbx_strand_id
1 'polypeptide(L)'
;MELNNWSPFKDLFTASQDFALRNSQASTHLLRSLLRKHKPELLSLLKNSPQNATHREKLKNSHSVGLVINENESPKVFEQTFIDEAIIISDMFKLNELAAVDLLLTGEQQTPNYPNYSRGLVAVLLYWDGRRNLASSLRTLVQCRRGATWTLDISPEGTSMVTSFSDELLSNGMTQQILKLLREIKVEAEMEKLASQRGLGDSKHRKQVRDLITEVRQCLAETLFYFAGQS
;
A
#
# COMPACT_ATOMS: atom_id res chain seq x y z
N MET A 1 3.83 -3.09 15.26
CA MET A 1 3.14 -2.85 13.97
C MET A 1 4.24 -2.53 12.99
N GLU A 2 4.50 -3.40 12.01
CA GLU A 2 5.53 -3.11 11.00
C GLU A 2 5.09 -1.86 10.23
N LEU A 3 5.92 -0.81 10.26
CA LEU A 3 5.62 0.48 9.63
C LEU A 3 5.84 0.47 8.11
N ASN A 4 6.25 -0.69 7.57
CA ASN A 4 6.60 -0.87 6.18
C ASN A 4 5.36 -1.02 5.30
N ASN A 5 5.05 0.05 4.59
CA ASN A 5 3.85 0.17 3.77
C ASN A 5 4.05 -0.29 2.32
N TRP A 6 5.24 -0.75 1.91
CA TRP A 6 5.48 -1.15 0.52
C TRP A 6 5.81 -2.63 0.36
N SER A 7 6.89 -3.11 1.00
CA SER A 7 7.34 -4.49 0.82
C SER A 7 6.26 -5.51 1.20
N PRO A 8 5.59 -5.39 2.37
CA PRO A 8 4.59 -6.37 2.76
C PRO A 8 3.37 -6.40 1.83
N PHE A 9 2.99 -5.26 1.24
CA PHE A 9 1.90 -5.21 0.26
C PHE A 9 2.30 -5.83 -1.08
N LYS A 10 3.56 -5.67 -1.49
CA LYS A 10 4.09 -6.35 -2.67
C LYS A 10 4.14 -7.86 -2.48
N ASP A 11 4.54 -8.32 -1.31
CA ASP A 11 4.56 -9.75 -0.96
C ASP A 11 3.13 -10.33 -0.93
N LEU A 12 2.18 -9.61 -0.33
CA LEU A 12 0.77 -9.98 -0.34
C LEU A 12 0.20 -10.08 -1.76
N PHE A 13 0.54 -9.12 -2.62
CA PHE A 13 0.09 -9.13 -4.02
C PHE A 13 0.66 -10.31 -4.79
N THR A 14 1.96 -10.56 -4.64
CA THR A 14 2.64 -11.70 -5.27
C THR A 14 2.02 -13.02 -4.81
N ALA A 15 1.78 -13.19 -3.51
CA ALA A 15 1.13 -14.38 -2.96
C ALA A 15 -0.31 -14.55 -3.46
N SER A 16 -1.06 -13.45 -3.61
CA SER A 16 -2.42 -13.48 -4.16
C SER A 16 -2.42 -13.90 -5.63
N GLN A 17 -1.46 -13.43 -6.43
CA GLN A 17 -1.30 -13.85 -7.82
C GLN A 17 -0.86 -15.32 -7.94
N ASP A 18 0.12 -15.75 -7.15
CA ASP A 18 0.58 -17.14 -7.14
C ASP A 18 -0.54 -18.09 -6.72
N PHE A 19 -1.37 -17.70 -5.76
CA PHE A 19 -2.56 -18.46 -5.37
C PHE A 19 -3.55 -18.59 -6.53
N ALA A 20 -3.87 -17.48 -7.20
CA ALA A 20 -4.81 -17.46 -8.32
C ALA A 20 -4.31 -18.27 -9.54
N LEU A 21 -3.00 -18.31 -9.78
CA LEU A 21 -2.40 -18.95 -10.96
C LEU A 21 -2.01 -20.41 -10.71
N ARG A 22 -1.35 -20.71 -9.59
CA ARG A 22 -0.77 -22.04 -9.34
C ARG A 22 -1.74 -22.96 -8.61
N ASN A 23 -2.66 -22.41 -7.82
CA ASN A 23 -3.63 -23.16 -7.02
C ASN A 23 -3.02 -24.34 -6.25
N SER A 24 -1.83 -24.15 -5.69
CA SER A 24 -1.13 -25.19 -4.93
C SER A 24 -1.42 -25.08 -3.44
N GLN A 25 -1.28 -26.20 -2.72
CA GLN A 25 -1.42 -26.21 -1.26
C GLN A 25 -0.43 -25.24 -0.58
N ALA A 26 0.81 -25.18 -1.07
CA ALA A 26 1.82 -24.25 -0.57
C ALA A 26 1.41 -22.77 -0.74
N SER A 27 0.91 -22.40 -1.93
CA SER A 27 0.42 -21.03 -2.19
C SER A 27 -0.78 -20.66 -1.31
N THR A 28 -1.66 -21.63 -1.05
CA THR A 28 -2.84 -21.48 -0.19
C THR A 28 -2.43 -21.23 1.27
N HIS A 29 -1.49 -22.00 1.81
CA HIS A 29 -0.98 -21.79 3.17
C HIS A 29 -0.25 -20.45 3.33
N LEU A 30 0.58 -20.08 2.35
CA LEU A 30 1.29 -18.80 2.36
C LEU A 30 0.30 -17.63 2.36
N LEU A 31 -0.68 -17.65 1.46
CA LEU A 31 -1.71 -16.62 1.39
C LEU A 31 -2.51 -16.54 2.70
N ARG A 32 -2.90 -17.67 3.30
CA ARG A 32 -3.62 -17.69 4.59
C ARG A 32 -2.84 -16.99 5.69
N SER A 33 -1.53 -17.23 5.77
CA SER A 33 -0.65 -16.58 6.75
C SER A 33 -0.59 -15.07 6.53
N LEU A 34 -0.39 -14.64 5.29
CA LEU A 34 -0.28 -13.23 4.93
C LEU A 34 -1.61 -12.48 5.11
N LEU A 35 -2.75 -13.10 4.77
CA LEU A 35 -4.08 -12.51 5.00
C LEU A 35 -4.36 -12.31 6.49
N ARG A 36 -3.94 -13.25 7.35
CA ARG A 36 -4.07 -13.09 8.79
C ARG A 36 -3.20 -11.95 9.32
N LYS A 37 -1.97 -11.81 8.81
CA LYS A 37 -1.04 -10.73 9.17
C LYS A 37 -1.56 -9.36 8.71
N HIS A 38 -2.02 -9.26 7.46
CA HIS A 38 -2.40 -8.00 6.79
C HIS A 38 -3.90 -7.67 6.82
N LYS A 39 -4.67 -8.40 7.63
CA LYS A 39 -6.10 -8.17 7.83
C LYS A 39 -6.45 -6.74 8.25
N PRO A 40 -5.78 -6.10 9.23
CA PRO A 40 -6.16 -4.75 9.64
C PRO A 40 -5.89 -3.70 8.55
N GLU A 41 -4.85 -3.88 7.73
CA GLU A 41 -4.57 -3.01 6.59
C GLU A 41 -5.60 -3.18 5.48
N LEU A 42 -6.03 -4.42 5.20
CA LEU A 42 -7.11 -4.69 4.24
C LEU A 42 -8.46 -4.13 4.72
N LEU A 43 -8.78 -4.22 6.02
CA LEU A 43 -9.99 -3.63 6.60
C LEU A 43 -9.96 -2.10 6.60
N SER A 44 -8.82 -1.49 6.91
CA SER A 44 -8.68 -0.03 6.93
C SER A 44 -8.48 0.58 5.53
N LEU A 45 -8.26 -0.25 4.50
CA LEU A 45 -8.13 0.05 3.06
C LEU A 45 -7.57 1.44 2.73
N LEU A 46 -6.28 1.51 2.41
CA LEU A 46 -5.56 2.72 1.98
C LEU A 46 -5.62 3.90 2.97
N LYS A 47 -6.06 3.68 4.21
CA LYS A 47 -6.03 4.70 5.25
C LYS A 47 -4.62 4.81 5.83
N ASN A 48 -4.08 6.01 5.82
CA ASN A 48 -2.79 6.30 6.42
C ASN A 48 -2.90 6.35 7.94
N SER A 49 -1.83 5.91 8.63
CA SER A 49 -1.63 6.26 10.04
C SER A 49 -1.47 7.77 10.17
N PRO A 50 -2.18 8.42 11.11
CA PRO A 50 -2.17 9.87 11.23
C PRO A 50 -0.81 10.39 11.72
N GLN A 51 -0.54 11.66 11.40
CA GLN A 51 0.60 12.42 11.92
C GLN A 51 0.57 12.45 13.45
N ASN A 52 1.76 12.41 14.07
CA ASN A 52 1.90 12.43 15.51
C ASN A 52 2.99 13.43 15.92
N ALA A 53 2.58 14.49 16.64
CA ALA A 53 3.50 15.52 17.12
C ALA A 53 4.67 14.95 17.93
N THR A 54 4.45 13.89 18.73
CA THR A 54 5.52 13.25 19.50
C THR A 54 6.53 12.53 18.60
N HIS A 55 6.08 11.90 17.51
CA HIS A 55 6.97 11.27 16.54
C HIS A 55 7.71 12.31 15.71
N ARG A 56 7.05 13.44 15.40
CA ARG A 56 7.68 14.58 14.72
C ARG A 56 8.80 15.20 15.52
N GLU A 57 8.61 15.40 16.82
CA GLU A 57 9.67 15.91 17.70
C GLU A 57 10.81 14.91 17.87
N LYS A 58 10.52 13.60 17.98
CA LYS A 58 11.56 12.55 17.98
C LYS A 58 12.35 12.54 16.67
N LEU A 59 11.69 12.73 15.53
CA LEU A 59 12.35 12.79 14.21
C LEU A 59 13.24 14.03 14.08
N LYS A 60 12.79 15.22 14.53
CA LYS A 60 13.67 16.41 14.53
C LYS A 60 14.91 16.23 15.41
N ASN A 61 14.77 15.54 16.53
CA ASN A 61 15.86 15.27 17.46
C ASN A 61 16.71 14.04 17.07
N SER A 62 16.42 13.38 15.94
CA SER A 62 17.13 12.15 15.57
C SER A 62 18.59 12.36 15.18
N HIS A 63 19.00 13.61 14.90
CA HIS A 63 20.39 13.96 14.64
C HIS A 63 21.29 13.76 15.89
N SER A 64 20.73 13.82 17.10
CA SER A 64 21.50 13.72 18.37
C SER A 64 21.21 12.45 19.16
N VAL A 65 19.94 12.07 19.30
CA VAL A 65 19.52 10.94 20.17
C VAL A 65 19.38 9.63 19.39
N GLY A 66 19.30 9.70 18.05
CA GLY A 66 18.93 8.58 17.20
C GLY A 66 17.43 8.25 17.30
N LEU A 67 16.88 7.69 16.24
CA LEU A 67 15.47 7.33 16.13
C LEU A 67 15.32 5.81 16.06
N VAL A 68 14.45 5.27 16.90
CA VAL A 68 14.06 3.85 16.86
C VAL A 68 12.85 3.73 15.95
N ILE A 69 13.01 3.05 14.81
CA ILE A 69 11.95 2.85 13.81
C ILE A 69 11.08 1.66 14.21
N ASN A 70 11.72 0.53 14.51
CA ASN A 70 11.08 -0.68 15.00
C ASN A 70 11.56 -0.95 16.43
N GLU A 71 10.69 -1.46 17.29
CA GLU A 71 10.99 -1.72 18.72
C GLU A 71 12.23 -2.62 18.94
N ASN A 72 12.63 -3.38 17.92
CA ASN A 72 13.78 -4.29 17.96
C ASN A 72 15.04 -3.75 17.26
N GLU A 73 15.01 -2.54 16.71
CA GLU A 73 16.16 -1.94 16.00
C GLU A 73 16.93 -0.95 16.89
N SER A 74 18.25 -0.90 16.68
CA SER A 74 19.07 0.13 17.32
C SER A 74 18.69 1.53 16.83
N PRO A 75 18.78 2.56 17.70
CA PRO A 75 18.55 3.94 17.29
C PRO A 75 19.47 4.33 16.12
N LYS A 76 18.88 4.80 15.02
CA LYS A 76 19.61 5.29 13.84
C LYS A 76 19.67 6.80 13.86
N VAL A 77 20.86 7.36 13.64
CA VAL A 77 21.06 8.80 13.48
C VAL A 77 20.85 9.15 12.01
N PHE A 78 20.13 10.25 11.76
CA PHE A 78 19.81 10.73 10.42
C PHE A 78 20.41 12.11 10.19
N GLU A 79 20.83 12.37 8.95
CA GLU A 79 21.27 13.69 8.51
C GLU A 79 20.09 14.67 8.43
N GLN A 80 20.35 15.97 8.55
CA GLN A 80 19.32 17.00 8.49
C GLN A 80 18.54 16.96 7.16
N THR A 81 19.22 16.71 6.04
CA THR A 81 18.59 16.61 4.71
C THR A 81 17.54 15.49 4.66
N PHE A 82 17.84 14.35 5.27
CA PHE A 82 16.93 13.21 5.36
C PHE A 82 15.72 13.52 6.26
N ILE A 83 15.96 14.17 7.41
CA ILE A 83 14.90 14.59 8.33
C ILE A 83 13.92 15.53 7.64
N ASP A 84 14.44 16.52 6.89
CA ASP A 84 13.61 17.49 6.16
C ASP A 84 12.78 16.80 5.07
N GLU A 85 13.38 15.88 4.30
CA GLU A 85 12.68 15.08 3.29
C GLU A 85 11.56 14.21 3.90
N ALA A 86 11.83 13.55 5.04
CA ALA A 86 10.84 12.73 5.73
C ALA A 86 9.66 13.56 6.24
N ILE A 87 9.91 14.78 6.72
CA ILE A 87 8.86 15.73 7.12
C ILE A 87 8.03 16.17 5.91
N ILE A 88 8.67 16.47 4.77
CA ILE A 88 7.97 16.81 3.52
C ILE A 88 7.05 15.66 3.09
N ILE A 89 7.53 14.42 3.11
CA ILE A 89 6.73 13.23 2.77
C ILE A 89 5.56 13.04 3.75
N SER A 90 5.82 13.23 5.04
CA SER A 90 4.78 13.19 6.07
C SER A 90 3.68 14.21 5.79
N ASP A 91 4.02 15.47 5.53
CA ASP A 91 3.06 16.55 5.26
C ASP A 91 2.36 16.36 3.89
N MET A 92 3.05 15.78 2.91
CA MET A 92 2.51 15.49 1.58
C MET A 92 1.38 14.44 1.64
N PHE A 93 1.62 13.34 2.33
CA PHE A 93 0.65 12.24 2.40
C PHE A 93 -0.16 12.20 3.69
N LYS A 94 0.06 13.14 4.61
CA LYS A 94 -0.48 13.12 5.99
C LYS A 94 -0.20 11.78 6.67
N LEU A 95 1.03 11.31 6.54
CA LEU A 95 1.51 10.04 7.09
C LEU A 95 2.10 10.26 8.48
N ASN A 96 2.10 9.21 9.29
CA ASN A 96 2.92 9.19 10.49
C ASN A 96 4.40 9.38 10.13
N GLU A 97 5.13 10.11 10.96
CA GLU A 97 6.53 10.47 10.73
C GLU A 97 7.44 9.24 10.67
N LEU A 98 7.18 8.21 11.48
CA LEU A 98 7.96 6.96 11.43
C LEU A 98 7.69 6.19 10.13
N ALA A 99 6.45 6.21 9.64
CA ALA A 99 6.08 5.60 8.37
C ALA A 99 6.67 6.36 7.17
N ALA A 100 6.79 7.69 7.27
CA ALA A 100 7.46 8.51 6.26
C ALA A 100 8.97 8.24 6.20
N VAL A 101 9.62 8.07 7.35
CA VAL A 101 11.03 7.66 7.45
C VAL A 101 11.25 6.29 6.83
N ASP A 102 10.42 5.30 7.19
CA ASP A 102 10.55 3.94 6.67
C ASP A 102 10.33 3.87 5.15
N LEU A 103 9.36 4.64 4.63
CA LEU A 103 9.14 4.79 3.20
C LEU A 103 10.36 5.43 2.50
N LEU A 104 10.97 6.45 3.10
CA LEU A 104 12.15 7.12 2.55
C LEU A 104 13.38 6.21 2.55
N LEU A 105 13.58 5.42 3.61
CA LEU A 105 14.61 4.38 3.67
C LEU A 105 14.41 3.31 2.61
N THR A 106 13.17 2.86 2.40
CA THR A 106 12.84 1.92 1.33
C THR A 106 13.10 2.55 -0.03
N GLY A 107 12.79 3.83 -0.21
CA GLY A 107 13.13 4.61 -1.41
C GLY A 107 14.63 4.64 -1.67
N GLU A 108 15.43 4.89 -0.63
CA GLU A 108 16.89 4.89 -0.71
C GLU A 108 17.44 3.52 -1.14
N GLN A 109 16.95 2.43 -0.53
CA GLN A 109 17.31 1.06 -0.91
C GLN A 109 16.93 0.71 -2.35
N GLN A 110 15.84 1.28 -2.88
CA GLN A 110 15.37 1.04 -4.25
C GLN A 110 15.98 2.00 -5.28
N THR A 111 16.76 3.01 -4.86
CA THR A 111 17.45 3.95 -5.76
C THR A 111 18.26 3.27 -6.88
N PRO A 112 18.95 2.14 -6.66
CA PRO A 112 19.66 1.45 -7.75
C PRO A 112 18.76 1.02 -8.92
N ASN A 113 17.48 0.77 -8.67
CA ASN A 113 16.48 0.44 -9.71
C ASN A 113 15.96 1.69 -10.44
N TYR A 114 16.23 2.89 -9.92
CA TYR A 114 15.77 4.18 -10.43
C TYR A 114 16.92 5.21 -10.48
N PRO A 115 17.96 5.00 -11.31
CA PRO A 115 19.22 5.75 -11.26
C PRO A 115 19.10 7.25 -11.52
N ASN A 116 17.97 7.73 -12.05
CA ASN A 116 17.74 9.14 -12.38
C ASN A 116 16.86 9.87 -11.34
N TYR A 117 16.41 9.19 -10.29
CA TYR A 117 15.48 9.76 -9.32
C TYR A 117 16.12 9.84 -7.94
N SER A 118 15.97 10.99 -7.28
CA SER A 118 16.31 11.14 -5.86
C SER A 118 15.44 10.23 -4.99
N ARG A 119 15.96 9.77 -3.85
CA ARG A 119 15.22 8.93 -2.89
C ARG A 119 13.81 9.42 -2.55
N GLY A 120 13.57 10.73 -2.43
CA GLY A 120 12.23 11.29 -2.18
C GLY A 120 11.25 11.08 -3.35
N LEU A 121 11.70 11.20 -4.60
CA LEU A 121 10.87 10.91 -5.78
C LEU A 121 10.58 9.42 -5.91
N VAL A 122 11.55 8.57 -5.55
CA VAL A 122 11.36 7.11 -5.48
C VAL A 122 10.35 6.77 -4.38
N ALA A 123 10.43 7.41 -3.21
CA ALA A 123 9.48 7.22 -2.12
C ALA A 123 8.03 7.55 -2.55
N VAL A 124 7.82 8.62 -3.33
CA VAL A 124 6.50 8.95 -3.92
C VAL A 124 6.00 7.83 -4.86
N LEU A 125 6.88 7.24 -5.68
CA LEU A 125 6.52 6.10 -6.53
C LEU A 125 6.14 4.88 -5.70
N LEU A 126 6.97 4.51 -4.72
CA LEU A 126 6.76 3.35 -3.87
C LEU A 126 5.49 3.49 -3.01
N TYR A 127 5.15 4.72 -2.61
CA TYR A 127 3.91 5.00 -1.90
C TYR A 127 2.68 4.57 -2.72
N TRP A 128 2.60 5.02 -3.98
CA TRP A 128 1.49 4.67 -4.85
C TRP A 128 1.56 3.23 -5.35
N ASP A 129 2.76 2.68 -5.56
CA ASP A 129 2.94 1.27 -5.90
C ASP A 129 2.46 0.34 -4.77
N GLY A 130 2.75 0.67 -3.51
CA GLY A 130 2.28 -0.10 -2.35
C GLY A 130 0.75 -0.10 -2.26
N ARG A 131 0.14 1.07 -2.47
CA ARG A 131 -1.32 1.22 -2.56
C ARG A 131 -1.92 0.42 -3.71
N ARG A 132 -1.26 0.42 -4.87
CA ARG A 132 -1.65 -0.40 -6.02
C ARG A 132 -1.60 -1.87 -5.65
N ASN A 133 -0.50 -2.35 -5.06
CA ASN A 133 -0.35 -3.75 -4.66
C ASN A 133 -1.46 -4.17 -3.69
N LEU A 134 -1.80 -3.34 -2.70
CA LEU A 134 -2.90 -3.64 -1.76
C LEU A 134 -4.26 -3.71 -2.48
N ALA A 135 -4.58 -2.73 -3.32
CA ALA A 135 -5.83 -2.70 -4.09
C ALA A 135 -5.93 -3.87 -5.08
N SER A 136 -4.83 -4.20 -5.76
CA SER A 136 -4.75 -5.33 -6.68
C SER A 136 -4.85 -6.68 -5.96
N SER A 137 -4.31 -6.79 -4.74
CA SER A 137 -4.46 -7.98 -3.88
C SER A 137 -5.93 -8.20 -3.55
N LEU A 138 -6.61 -7.15 -3.07
CA LEU A 138 -8.04 -7.22 -2.78
C LEU A 138 -8.84 -7.63 -4.01
N ARG A 139 -8.58 -6.99 -5.16
CA ARG A 139 -9.23 -7.32 -6.43
C ARG A 139 -9.06 -8.80 -6.79
N THR A 140 -7.84 -9.32 -6.74
CA THR A 140 -7.53 -10.73 -7.05
C THR A 140 -8.24 -11.67 -6.09
N LEU A 141 -8.28 -11.35 -4.79
CA LEU A 141 -9.00 -12.15 -3.79
C LEU A 141 -10.50 -12.21 -4.11
N VAL A 142 -11.13 -11.08 -4.39
CA VAL A 142 -12.56 -11.06 -4.75
C VAL A 142 -12.79 -11.82 -6.05
N GLN A 143 -11.88 -11.75 -7.02
CA GLN A 143 -12.00 -12.55 -8.24
C GLN A 143 -11.96 -14.07 -7.97
N CYS A 144 -11.19 -14.51 -6.98
CA CYS A 144 -11.01 -15.91 -6.59
C CYS A 144 -12.13 -16.46 -5.70
N ARG A 145 -13.08 -15.63 -5.27
CA ARG A 145 -14.22 -16.07 -4.45
C ARG A 145 -15.19 -16.91 -5.29
N ARG A 146 -15.97 -17.74 -4.59
CA ARG A 146 -17.09 -18.47 -5.19
C ARG A 146 -18.17 -17.49 -5.67
N GLY A 147 -18.43 -17.46 -6.97
CA GLY A 147 -19.45 -16.60 -7.56
C GLY A 147 -20.32 -17.33 -8.57
N ALA A 148 -21.40 -16.66 -8.99
CA ALA A 148 -22.32 -17.17 -10.01
C ALA A 148 -21.81 -16.93 -11.45
N THR A 149 -21.08 -15.83 -11.68
CA THR A 149 -20.73 -15.37 -13.03
C THR A 149 -19.40 -15.95 -13.56
N TRP A 150 -18.42 -16.14 -12.69
CA TRP A 150 -17.16 -16.82 -13.01
C TRP A 150 -16.62 -17.54 -11.79
N THR A 151 -16.09 -18.75 -12.01
CA THR A 151 -15.35 -19.52 -11.02
C THR A 151 -13.99 -19.84 -11.61
N LEU A 152 -12.92 -19.36 -10.97
CA LEU A 152 -11.58 -19.82 -11.27
C LEU A 152 -11.44 -21.27 -10.79
N ASP A 153 -10.62 -22.07 -11.47
CA ASP A 153 -10.35 -23.46 -11.10
C ASP A 153 -9.41 -23.53 -9.87
N ILE A 154 -9.96 -23.10 -8.73
CA ILE A 154 -9.28 -23.00 -7.44
C ILE A 154 -9.74 -24.15 -6.55
N SER A 155 -8.83 -24.66 -5.73
CA SER A 155 -9.12 -25.71 -4.76
C SER A 155 -10.31 -25.32 -3.87
N PRO A 156 -11.18 -26.28 -3.50
CA PRO A 156 -12.33 -25.99 -2.65
C PRO A 156 -11.94 -25.35 -1.31
N GLU A 157 -10.81 -25.76 -0.73
CA GLU A 157 -10.27 -25.18 0.51
C GLU A 157 -9.85 -23.71 0.31
N GLY A 158 -9.10 -23.42 -0.76
CA GLY A 158 -8.67 -22.06 -1.10
C GLY A 158 -9.87 -21.14 -1.35
N THR A 159 -10.83 -21.61 -2.13
CA THR A 159 -12.07 -20.88 -2.43
C THR A 159 -12.86 -20.58 -1.17
N SER A 160 -13.02 -21.57 -0.27
CA SER A 160 -13.72 -21.38 1.01
C SER A 160 -13.02 -20.35 1.89
N MET A 161 -11.68 -20.38 1.93
CA MET A 161 -10.88 -19.42 2.71
C MET A 161 -11.09 -17.98 2.22
N VAL A 162 -10.97 -17.77 0.90
CA VAL A 162 -11.10 -16.44 0.29
C VAL A 162 -12.54 -15.93 0.37
N THR A 163 -13.52 -16.81 0.19
CA THR A 163 -14.95 -16.47 0.35
C THR A 163 -15.23 -16.02 1.78
N SER A 164 -14.79 -16.78 2.79
CA SER A 164 -15.00 -16.42 4.20
C SER A 164 -14.31 -15.09 4.57
N PHE A 165 -13.09 -14.87 4.08
CA PHE A 165 -12.36 -13.63 4.30
C PHE A 165 -13.05 -12.43 3.64
N SER A 166 -13.49 -12.57 2.38
CA SER A 166 -14.18 -11.51 1.66
C SER A 166 -15.59 -11.22 2.19
N ASP A 167 -16.31 -12.22 2.71
CA ASP A 167 -17.57 -12.03 3.44
C ASP A 167 -17.39 -11.15 4.68
N GLU A 168 -16.30 -11.38 5.42
CA GLU A 168 -15.96 -10.55 6.56
C GLU A 168 -15.63 -9.11 6.14
N LEU A 169 -14.92 -8.90 5.03
CA LEU A 169 -14.69 -7.54 4.53
C LEU A 169 -16.02 -6.85 4.17
N LEU A 170 -16.92 -7.55 3.49
CA LEU A 170 -18.24 -7.04 3.12
C LEU A 170 -19.06 -6.65 4.35
N SER A 171 -19.10 -7.51 5.38
CA SER A 171 -19.84 -7.23 6.62
C SER A 171 -19.28 -6.04 7.40
N ASN A 172 -17.99 -5.74 7.24
CA ASN A 172 -17.34 -4.54 7.78
C ASN A 172 -17.53 -3.28 6.90
N GLY A 173 -18.36 -3.33 5.87
CA GLY A 173 -18.71 -2.16 5.05
C GLY A 173 -17.69 -1.83 3.95
N MET A 174 -16.92 -2.81 3.48
CA MET A 174 -15.88 -2.62 2.45
C MET A 174 -16.39 -1.91 1.19
N THR A 175 -17.62 -2.20 0.74
CA THR A 175 -18.21 -1.57 -0.46
C THR A 175 -18.35 -0.05 -0.30
N GLN A 176 -18.86 0.41 0.85
CA GLN A 176 -19.00 1.84 1.17
C GLN A 176 -17.63 2.52 1.26
N GLN A 177 -16.64 1.83 1.82
CA GLN A 177 -15.27 2.30 1.91
C GLN A 177 -14.62 2.45 0.53
N ILE A 178 -14.78 1.48 -0.37
CA ILE A 178 -14.27 1.57 -1.74
C ILE A 178 -14.96 2.73 -2.50
N LEU A 179 -16.29 2.87 -2.40
CA LEU A 179 -17.02 3.98 -3.02
C LEU A 179 -16.54 5.34 -2.51
N LYS A 180 -16.29 5.47 -1.20
CA LYS A 180 -15.70 6.67 -0.60
C LYS A 180 -14.32 6.97 -1.20
N LEU A 181 -13.44 5.98 -1.29
CA LEU A 181 -12.10 6.13 -1.86
C LEU A 181 -12.13 6.53 -3.34
N LEU A 182 -13.03 5.94 -4.13
CA LEU A 182 -13.21 6.31 -5.55
C LEU A 182 -13.68 7.75 -5.72
N ARG A 183 -14.43 8.30 -4.76
CA ARG A 183 -14.83 9.71 -4.74
C ARG A 183 -13.70 10.65 -4.31
N GLU A 184 -12.86 10.20 -3.38
CA GLU A 184 -11.76 11.00 -2.80
C GLU A 184 -10.52 11.05 -3.69
N ILE A 185 -10.06 9.90 -4.21
CA ILE A 185 -8.80 9.79 -4.97
C ILE A 185 -9.03 10.27 -6.40
N LYS A 186 -9.00 11.57 -6.69
CA LYS A 186 -9.10 12.08 -8.07
C LYS A 186 -7.70 12.23 -8.68
N VAL A 187 -7.45 11.59 -9.84
CA VAL A 187 -6.13 11.57 -10.49
C VAL A 187 -5.55 12.97 -10.64
N GLU A 188 -6.28 13.90 -11.27
CA GLU A 188 -5.76 15.26 -11.50
C GLU A 188 -5.56 16.03 -10.19
N ALA A 189 -6.45 15.89 -9.21
CA ALA A 189 -6.30 16.57 -7.91
C ALA A 189 -5.07 16.08 -7.13
N GLU A 190 -4.80 14.77 -7.16
CA GLU A 190 -3.59 14.21 -6.55
C GLU A 190 -2.32 14.64 -7.31
N MET A 191 -2.36 14.69 -8.64
CA MET A 191 -1.25 15.19 -9.46
C MET A 191 -0.96 16.67 -9.18
N GLU A 192 -1.98 17.51 -9.08
CA GLU A 192 -1.85 18.93 -8.72
C GLU A 192 -1.27 19.11 -7.31
N LYS A 193 -1.76 18.32 -6.34
CA LYS A 193 -1.24 18.31 -4.98
C LYS A 193 0.25 17.95 -4.95
N LEU A 194 0.64 16.86 -5.63
CA LEU A 194 2.04 16.45 -5.72
C LEU A 194 2.91 17.49 -6.46
N ALA A 195 2.37 18.15 -7.48
CA ALA A 195 3.07 19.23 -8.17
C ALA A 195 3.35 20.41 -7.24
N SER A 196 2.36 20.83 -6.42
CA SER A 196 2.49 21.95 -5.49
C SER A 196 3.56 21.72 -4.42
N GLN A 197 3.76 20.47 -4.02
CA GLN A 197 4.71 20.07 -2.97
C GLN A 197 6.06 19.59 -3.54
N ARG A 198 6.35 19.86 -4.83
CA ARG A 198 7.57 19.41 -5.53
C ARG A 198 7.80 17.89 -5.47
N GLY A 199 6.74 17.10 -5.33
CA GLY A 199 6.77 15.63 -5.30
C GLY A 199 6.82 14.97 -6.68
N LEU A 200 6.89 15.76 -7.76
CA LEU A 200 6.94 15.28 -9.14
C LEU A 200 8.26 15.64 -9.81
N GLY A 201 8.87 14.65 -10.44
CA GLY A 201 10.10 14.80 -11.22
C GLY A 201 9.81 15.18 -12.69
N ASP A 202 10.57 14.51 -13.57
CA ASP A 202 10.49 14.67 -15.02
C ASP A 202 9.17 14.16 -15.61
N SER A 203 8.97 14.37 -16.93
CA SER A 203 7.74 13.92 -17.60
C SER A 203 7.51 12.41 -17.48
N LYS A 204 8.58 11.61 -17.37
CA LYS A 204 8.49 10.16 -17.20
C LYS A 204 7.98 9.81 -15.80
N HIS A 205 8.54 10.41 -14.76
CA HIS A 205 8.10 10.23 -13.37
C HIS A 205 6.63 10.64 -13.20
N ARG A 206 6.25 11.79 -13.77
CA ARG A 206 4.86 12.28 -13.74
C ARG A 206 3.88 11.29 -14.37
N LYS A 207 4.27 10.68 -15.50
CA LYS A 207 3.47 9.64 -16.15
C LYS A 207 3.36 8.40 -15.26
N GLN A 208 4.47 7.91 -14.71
CA GLN A 208 4.46 6.73 -13.83
C GLN A 208 3.56 6.91 -12.60
N VAL A 209 3.65 8.06 -11.93
CA VAL A 209 2.79 8.37 -10.78
C VAL A 209 1.31 8.43 -11.21
N ARG A 210 1.00 9.08 -12.34
CA ARG A 210 -0.36 9.16 -12.88
C ARG A 210 -0.93 7.78 -13.20
N ASP A 211 -0.13 6.93 -13.84
CA ASP A 211 -0.51 5.57 -14.20
C ASP A 211 -0.82 4.76 -12.93
N LEU A 212 0.04 4.82 -11.91
CA LEU A 212 -0.18 4.15 -10.62
C LEU A 212 -1.48 4.60 -9.92
N ILE A 213 -1.76 5.91 -9.87
CA ILE A 213 -3.00 6.42 -9.26
C ILE A 213 -4.23 5.93 -10.04
N THR A 214 -4.12 5.89 -11.37
CA THR A 214 -5.19 5.40 -12.25
C THR A 214 -5.43 3.92 -12.04
N GLU A 215 -4.38 3.11 -11.96
CA GLU A 215 -4.43 1.67 -11.69
C GLU A 215 -5.06 1.38 -10.32
N VAL A 216 -4.73 2.15 -9.28
CA VAL A 216 -5.38 2.03 -7.95
C VAL A 216 -6.88 2.21 -8.08
N ARG A 217 -7.34 3.28 -8.74
CA ARG A 217 -8.77 3.53 -8.95
C ARG A 217 -9.43 2.42 -9.76
N GLN A 218 -8.76 1.94 -10.80
CA GLN A 218 -9.27 0.86 -11.63
C GLN A 218 -9.42 -0.42 -10.80
N CYS A 219 -8.42 -0.81 -10.01
CA CYS A 219 -8.48 -2.00 -9.15
C CYS A 219 -9.62 -1.90 -8.13
N LEU A 220 -9.83 -0.72 -7.55
CA LEU A 220 -10.95 -0.47 -6.64
C LEU A 220 -12.31 -0.61 -7.33
N ALA A 221 -12.46 -0.05 -8.54
CA ALA A 221 -13.68 -0.18 -9.32
C ALA A 221 -13.96 -1.63 -9.76
N GLU A 222 -12.93 -2.34 -10.22
CA GLU A 222 -13.00 -3.77 -10.57
C GLU A 222 -13.38 -4.62 -9.35
N THR A 223 -12.84 -4.31 -8.17
CA THR A 223 -13.22 -4.98 -6.91
C THR A 223 -14.71 -4.84 -6.62
N LEU A 224 -15.28 -3.63 -6.76
CA LEU A 224 -16.72 -3.42 -6.60
C LEU A 224 -17.54 -4.18 -7.63
N PHE A 225 -17.10 -4.17 -8.89
CA PHE A 225 -17.75 -4.93 -9.95
C PHE A 225 -17.74 -6.43 -9.64
N TYR A 226 -16.61 -6.97 -9.15
CA TYR A 226 -16.51 -8.37 -8.78
C TYR A 226 -17.36 -8.70 -7.56
N PHE A 227 -17.43 -7.84 -6.55
CA PHE A 227 -18.37 -8.03 -5.45
C PHE A 227 -19.82 -8.09 -5.95
N ALA A 228 -20.23 -7.18 -6.83
CA ALA A 228 -21.59 -7.18 -7.37
C ALA A 228 -21.89 -8.42 -8.24
N GLY A 229 -20.92 -8.88 -9.06
CA GLY A 229 -21.08 -10.04 -9.93
C GLY A 229 -20.96 -11.40 -9.23
N GLN A 230 -20.51 -11.42 -7.97
CA GLN A 230 -20.35 -12.63 -7.16
C GLN A 230 -21.24 -12.66 -5.90
N SER A 231 -22.00 -11.60 -5.63
CA SER A 231 -23.01 -11.55 -4.56
C SER A 231 -24.30 -12.25 -4.97
#